data_AF-A0A386C988-F1
#
_entry.id   AF-A0A386C988-F1
#
_cell.length_a   1.000
_cell.length_b   1.000
_cell.length_c   1.000
_cell.angle_alpha   90.00
_cell.angle_beta   90.00
_cell.angle_gamma   90.00
#
_symmetry.space_group_name_H-M   'P 1'
#
loop_
_entity.id
_entity.type
_entity.pdbx_description
1 polymer ?
#
loop_
_entity_poly.entity_id
_entity_poly.type
_entity_poly.pdbx_seq_one_letter_code
_entity_poly.pdbx_strand_id
1 'polypeptide(L)'
;MIFYSFEYSEAREKREGFAVWLREKATAREAVPREVREMMDMSRKTVIARLRTHWLDIETSLQRFDAVYSDFVTSMNPGGFVTFLVNAAEVYWRLGDSLSKISHAVNCWEVGIQNFPDKRLPMDRLDRLLGLTQAILVPSMARSSAQAA
;
A
#
# COMPACT_ATOMS: atom_id res chain seq x y z
N MET A 1 -7.36 15.23 6.83
CA MET A 1 -7.26 14.68 5.46
C MET A 1 -6.20 15.35 4.60
N ILE A 2 -6.04 16.69 4.65
CA ILE A 2 -5.05 17.44 3.85
C ILE A 2 -3.63 16.86 4.00
N PHE A 3 -3.18 16.58 5.24
CA PHE A 3 -1.89 15.93 5.49
C PHE A 3 -1.73 14.60 4.74
N TYR A 4 -2.72 13.70 4.86
CA TYR A 4 -2.66 12.39 4.20
C TYR A 4 -2.74 12.47 2.67
N SER A 5 -3.47 13.44 2.12
CA SER A 5 -3.50 13.72 0.68
C SER A 5 -2.15 14.22 0.17
N PHE A 6 -1.49 15.11 0.93
CA PHE A 6 -0.14 15.57 0.63
C PHE A 6 0.87 14.42 0.66
N GLU A 7 0.94 13.65 1.76
CA GLU A 7 1.84 12.49 1.89
C GLU A 7 1.61 11.45 0.79
N TYR A 8 0.35 11.18 0.45
CA TYR A 8 0.00 10.26 -0.64
C TYR A 8 0.49 10.76 -2.01
N SER A 9 0.49 12.07 -2.21
CA SER A 9 0.96 12.73 -3.44
C SER A 9 2.49 12.74 -3.53
N GLU A 10 3.18 13.08 -2.45
CA GLU A 10 4.65 13.08 -2.36
C GLU A 10 5.23 11.68 -2.60
N ALA A 11 4.61 10.64 -2.04
CA ALA A 11 5.06 9.26 -2.20
C ALA A 11 4.75 8.65 -3.59
N ARG A 12 4.08 9.39 -4.49
CA ARG A 12 3.52 8.85 -5.73
C ARG A 12 4.58 8.24 -6.65
N GLU A 13 5.63 9.00 -6.97
CA GLU A 13 6.66 8.55 -7.92
C GLU A 13 7.32 7.24 -7.44
N LYS A 14 7.73 7.20 -6.17
CA LYS A 14 8.38 6.03 -5.58
C LYS A 14 7.45 4.83 -5.49
N ARG A 15 6.19 5.04 -5.10
CA ARG A 15 5.15 4.00 -5.02
C ARG A 15 4.85 3.42 -6.40
N GLU A 16 4.67 4.26 -7.41
CA GLU A 16 4.46 3.83 -8.80
C GLU A 16 5.69 3.09 -9.34
N GLY A 17 6.90 3.59 -9.06
CA GLY A 17 8.14 2.93 -9.40
C GLY A 17 8.27 1.53 -8.80
N PHE A 18 7.87 1.36 -7.53
CA PHE A 18 7.83 0.05 -6.89
C PHE A 18 6.82 -0.90 -7.55
N ALA A 19 5.61 -0.41 -7.85
CA ALA A 19 4.58 -1.20 -8.52
C ALA A 19 5.00 -1.64 -9.93
N VAL A 20 5.61 -0.74 -10.70
CA VAL A 20 6.18 -1.03 -12.03
C VAL A 20 7.29 -2.08 -11.91
N TRP A 21 8.19 -1.92 -10.94
CA TRP A 21 9.26 -2.88 -10.70
C TRP A 21 8.73 -4.29 -10.37
N LEU A 22 7.72 -4.40 -9.49
CA LEU A 22 7.07 -5.68 -9.16
C LEU A 22 6.51 -6.36 -10.42
N ARG A 23 5.91 -5.60 -11.33
CA ARG A 23 5.33 -6.13 -12.56
C ARG A 23 6.38 -6.59 -13.56
N GLU A 24 7.44 -5.81 -13.75
CA GLU A 24 8.33 -5.92 -14.91
C GLU A 24 9.72 -6.48 -14.61
N LYS A 25 10.22 -6.29 -13.39
CA LYS A 25 11.65 -6.50 -13.06
C LYS A 25 11.88 -7.40 -11.84
N ALA A 26 10.88 -7.65 -11.01
CA ALA A 26 10.95 -8.57 -9.86
C ALA A 26 11.03 -10.05 -10.30
N THR A 27 12.09 -10.39 -11.00
CA THR A 27 12.45 -11.75 -11.45
C THR A 27 13.92 -11.99 -11.15
N ALA A 28 14.28 -13.25 -10.86
CA ALA A 28 15.67 -13.61 -10.58
C ALA A 28 16.56 -13.24 -11.78
N ARG A 29 17.79 -12.78 -11.50
CA ARG A 29 18.76 -12.40 -12.53
C ARG A 29 19.24 -13.63 -13.31
N GLU A 30 19.54 -14.70 -12.59
CA GLU A 30 20.00 -15.98 -13.09
C GLU A 30 18.86 -16.90 -13.57
N ALA A 31 19.22 -17.93 -14.32
CA ALA A 31 18.31 -19.00 -14.67
C ALA A 31 18.04 -19.86 -13.44
N VAL A 32 16.80 -19.84 -12.95
CA VAL A 32 16.33 -20.68 -11.85
C VAL A 32 15.44 -21.81 -12.38
N PRO A 33 15.39 -22.97 -11.69
CA PRO A 33 14.43 -24.04 -11.97
C PRO A 33 13.00 -23.53 -12.02
N ARG A 34 12.14 -24.23 -12.77
CA ARG A 34 10.77 -23.81 -13.01
C ARG A 34 9.97 -23.70 -11.71
N GLU A 35 10.15 -24.65 -10.81
CA GLU A 35 9.45 -24.76 -9.53
C GLU A 35 9.78 -23.55 -8.64
N VAL A 36 11.07 -23.17 -8.59
CA VAL A 36 11.53 -21.98 -7.86
C VAL A 36 10.93 -20.71 -8.46
N ARG A 37 10.90 -20.61 -9.80
CA ARG A 37 10.29 -19.48 -10.49
C ARG A 37 8.81 -19.32 -10.16
N GLU A 38 8.06 -20.42 -10.18
CA GLU A 38 6.63 -20.44 -9.88
C GLU A 38 6.38 -19.98 -8.43
N MET A 39 7.20 -20.45 -7.47
CA MET A 39 7.12 -20.00 -6.08
C MET A 39 7.37 -18.49 -5.94
N MET A 40 8.42 -17.96 -6.59
CA MET A 40 8.71 -16.53 -6.56
C MET A 40 7.60 -15.69 -7.22
N ASP A 41 7.02 -16.19 -8.30
CA ASP A 41 5.89 -15.56 -8.96
C ASP A 41 4.65 -15.49 -8.05
N MET A 42 4.42 -16.51 -7.22
CA MET A 42 3.35 -16.48 -6.22
C MET A 42 3.61 -15.46 -5.11
N SER A 43 4.84 -15.38 -4.59
CA SER A 43 5.22 -14.34 -3.62
C SER A 43 5.03 -12.94 -4.21
N ARG A 44 5.50 -12.73 -5.45
CA ARG A 44 5.36 -11.47 -6.18
C ARG A 44 3.89 -11.08 -6.39
N LYS A 45 3.05 -12.01 -6.83
CA LYS A 45 1.59 -11.77 -6.98
C LYS A 45 0.95 -11.41 -5.64
N THR A 46 1.37 -12.05 -4.56
CA THR A 46 0.88 -11.75 -3.21
C THR A 46 1.25 -10.34 -2.77
N VAL A 47 2.50 -9.91 -3.01
CA VAL A 47 2.94 -8.54 -2.72
C VAL A 47 2.15 -7.52 -3.54
N ILE A 48 1.95 -7.76 -4.84
CA ILE A 48 1.14 -6.89 -5.71
C ILE A 48 -0.29 -6.77 -5.20
N ALA A 49 -0.92 -7.89 -4.84
CA ALA A 49 -2.29 -7.89 -4.34
C ALA A 49 -2.43 -7.08 -3.05
N ARG A 50 -1.51 -7.28 -2.08
CA ARG A 50 -1.53 -6.56 -0.81
C ARG A 50 -1.22 -5.07 -0.96
N LEU A 51 -0.24 -4.72 -1.80
CA LEU A 51 0.05 -3.33 -2.16
C LEU A 51 -1.20 -2.64 -2.71
N ARG A 52 -1.91 -3.33 -3.63
CA ARG A 52 -3.16 -2.82 -4.21
C ARG A 52 -4.26 -2.64 -3.18
N THR A 53 -4.41 -3.56 -2.21
CA THR A 53 -5.38 -3.42 -1.12
C THR A 53 -5.14 -2.14 -0.33
N HIS A 54 -3.91 -1.93 0.16
CA HIS A 54 -3.58 -0.71 0.92
C HIS A 54 -3.74 0.57 0.10
N TRP A 55 -3.40 0.51 -1.19
CA TRP A 55 -3.58 1.62 -2.11
C TRP A 55 -5.07 1.99 -2.24
N LEU A 56 -5.92 1.00 -2.53
CA LEU A 56 -7.37 1.21 -2.69
C LEU A 56 -8.02 1.69 -1.39
N ASP A 57 -7.57 1.20 -0.23
CA ASP A 57 -8.05 1.67 1.07
C ASP A 57 -7.79 3.17 1.27
N ILE A 58 -6.62 3.67 0.81
CA ILE A 58 -6.29 5.09 0.86
C ILE A 58 -7.19 5.89 -0.08
N GLU A 59 -7.26 5.48 -1.35
CA GLU A 59 -8.04 6.19 -2.37
C GLU A 59 -9.52 6.25 -1.99
N THR A 60 -10.10 5.14 -1.55
CA THR A 60 -11.52 5.08 -1.15
C THR A 60 -11.79 5.99 0.05
N SER A 61 -10.87 6.04 1.02
CA SER A 61 -11.03 6.89 2.21
C SER A 61 -10.95 8.38 1.86
N LEU A 62 -10.01 8.77 0.99
CA LEU A 62 -9.87 10.14 0.51
C LEU A 62 -11.09 10.56 -0.33
N GLN A 63 -11.50 9.73 -1.30
CA GLN A 63 -12.68 9.99 -2.13
C GLN A 63 -13.96 10.11 -1.30
N ARG A 64 -14.13 9.25 -0.29
CA ARG A 64 -15.28 9.33 0.61
C ARG A 64 -15.31 10.66 1.35
N PHE A 65 -14.18 11.13 1.86
CA PHE A 65 -14.09 12.43 2.52
C PHE A 65 -14.41 13.57 1.55
N ASP A 66 -13.79 13.58 0.37
CA ASP A 66 -14.00 14.64 -0.62
C ASP A 66 -15.47 14.72 -1.04
N ALA A 67 -16.13 13.56 -1.22
CA ALA A 67 -17.54 13.50 -1.56
C ALA A 67 -18.44 14.09 -0.45
N VAL A 68 -18.27 13.68 0.81
CA VAL A 68 -19.12 14.18 1.91
C VAL A 68 -18.81 15.63 2.27
N TYR A 69 -17.56 16.08 2.09
CA TYR A 69 -17.16 17.45 2.32
C TYR A 69 -17.72 18.36 1.21
N SER A 70 -17.63 17.94 -0.05
CA SER A 70 -18.21 18.66 -1.18
C SER A 70 -19.73 18.81 -1.04
N ASP A 71 -20.45 17.75 -0.68
CA ASP A 71 -21.91 17.81 -0.46
C ASP A 71 -22.27 18.75 0.70
N PHE A 72 -21.49 18.73 1.79
CA PHE A 72 -21.68 19.65 2.90
C PHE A 72 -21.49 21.12 2.48
N VAL A 73 -20.45 21.43 1.72
CA VAL A 73 -20.15 22.80 1.28
C VAL A 73 -21.15 23.29 0.23
N THR A 74 -21.58 22.44 -0.69
CA THR A 74 -22.44 22.82 -1.82
C THR A 74 -23.92 22.80 -1.47
N SER A 75 -24.39 21.76 -0.79
CA SER A 75 -25.81 21.54 -0.50
C SER A 75 -26.23 21.98 0.91
N MET A 76 -25.28 22.44 1.74
CA MET A 76 -25.48 22.73 3.18
C MET A 76 -26.11 21.54 3.93
N ASN A 77 -25.88 20.31 3.46
CA ASN A 77 -26.39 19.08 4.06
C ASN A 77 -25.32 18.47 4.99
N PRO A 78 -25.43 18.63 6.33
CA PRO A 78 -24.41 18.15 7.24
C PRO A 78 -24.49 16.64 7.49
N GLY A 79 -25.58 15.96 7.12
CA GLY A 79 -25.84 14.58 7.55
C GLY A 79 -24.74 13.59 7.17
N GLY A 80 -24.29 13.64 5.91
CA GLY A 80 -23.21 12.79 5.41
C GLY A 80 -21.86 13.10 6.06
N PHE A 81 -21.56 14.39 6.25
CA PHE A 81 -20.31 14.84 6.85
C PHE A 81 -20.22 14.50 8.35
N VAL A 82 -21.30 14.71 9.11
CA VAL A 82 -21.38 14.33 10.53
C VAL A 82 -21.22 12.81 10.69
N THR A 83 -21.88 12.02 9.86
CA THR A 83 -21.75 10.54 9.88
C THR A 83 -20.32 10.09 9.59
N PHE A 84 -19.63 10.79 8.67
CA PHE A 84 -18.21 10.57 8.44
C PHE A 84 -17.37 10.91 9.67
N LEU A 85 -17.61 12.07 10.31
CA LEU A 85 -16.87 12.52 11.49
C LEU A 85 -16.98 11.55 12.66
N VAL A 86 -18.15 10.93 12.88
CA VAL A 86 -18.35 9.89 13.90
C VAL A 86 -17.37 8.72 13.73
N ASN A 87 -17.03 8.38 12.47
CA ASN A 87 -16.13 7.27 12.14
C ASN A 87 -14.71 7.76 11.77
N ALA A 88 -14.42 9.06 11.89
CA ALA A 88 -13.19 9.63 11.35
C ALA A 88 -11.93 9.07 12.02
N ALA A 89 -11.98 8.75 13.31
CA ALA A 89 -10.85 8.16 14.02
C ALA A 89 -10.41 6.82 13.39
N GLU A 90 -11.36 5.94 13.07
CA GLU A 90 -11.08 4.67 12.39
C GLU A 90 -10.54 4.91 10.97
N VAL A 91 -11.17 5.81 10.22
CA VAL A 91 -10.72 6.16 8.86
C VAL A 91 -9.28 6.68 8.86
N TYR A 92 -8.94 7.58 9.78
CA TYR A 92 -7.58 8.11 9.91
C TYR A 92 -6.58 7.05 10.35
N TRP A 93 -6.96 6.15 11.25
CA TRP A 93 -6.10 5.04 11.65
C TRP A 93 -5.79 4.12 10.46
N ARG A 94 -6.81 3.73 9.67
CA ARG A 94 -6.63 2.88 8.48
C ARG A 94 -5.80 3.57 7.40
N LEU A 95 -6.00 4.88 7.22
CA LEU A 95 -5.17 5.69 6.31
C LEU A 95 -3.71 5.71 6.74
N GLY A 96 -3.44 6.00 8.01
CA GLY A 96 -2.09 6.04 8.56
C GLY A 96 -1.40 4.68 8.47
N ASP A 97 -2.11 3.60 8.80
CA ASP A 97 -1.59 2.23 8.69
C ASP A 97 -1.22 1.86 7.24
N SER A 98 -2.15 2.07 6.29
CA SER A 98 -1.91 1.78 4.88
C SER A 98 -0.77 2.61 4.29
N LEU A 99 -0.73 3.92 4.58
CA LEU A 99 0.36 4.79 4.11
C LEU A 99 1.71 4.35 4.70
N SER A 100 1.76 4.07 6.00
CA SER A 100 2.99 3.63 6.66
C SER A 100 3.51 2.33 6.06
N LYS A 101 2.62 1.34 5.82
CA LYS A 101 2.99 0.06 5.20
C LYS A 101 3.52 0.21 3.79
N ILE A 102 2.86 1.04 2.96
CA ILE A 102 3.34 1.33 1.62
C ILE A 102 4.71 2.00 1.67
N SER A 103 4.87 3.04 2.50
CA SER A 103 6.14 3.76 2.64
C SER A 103 7.27 2.85 3.11
N HIS A 104 7.02 1.97 4.09
CA HIS A 104 8.02 0.99 4.53
C HIS A 104 8.37 -0.03 3.44
N ALA A 105 7.38 -0.56 2.72
CA ALA A 105 7.64 -1.50 1.62
C ALA A 105 8.46 -0.85 0.50
N VAL A 106 8.12 0.39 0.12
CA VAL A 106 8.86 1.19 -0.86
C VAL A 106 10.30 1.44 -0.40
N ASN A 107 10.50 1.84 0.86
CA ASN A 107 11.84 2.07 1.39
C ASN A 107 12.68 0.79 1.41
N CYS A 108 12.10 -0.35 1.81
CA CYS A 108 12.76 -1.65 1.73
C CYS A 108 13.15 -2.01 0.29
N TRP A 109 12.29 -1.71 -0.67
CA TRP A 109 12.59 -1.89 -2.09
C TRP A 109 13.74 -1.00 -2.54
N GLU A 110 13.68 0.32 -2.32
CA GLU A 110 14.73 1.27 -2.71
C GLU A 110 16.11 0.83 -2.19
N VAL A 111 16.20 0.53 -0.89
CA VAL A 111 17.45 0.04 -0.26
C VAL A 111 17.86 -1.33 -0.81
N GLY A 112 16.90 -2.20 -1.09
CA GLY A 112 17.13 -3.55 -1.60
C GLY A 112 17.69 -3.57 -3.03
N ILE A 113 17.32 -2.60 -3.86
CA ILE A 113 17.72 -2.55 -5.29
C ILE A 113 18.84 -1.54 -5.60
N GLN A 114 19.24 -0.67 -4.66
CA GLN A 114 20.16 0.45 -4.91
C GLN A 114 21.49 0.04 -5.58
N ASN A 115 22.00 -1.17 -5.29
CA ASN A 115 23.27 -1.68 -5.81
C ASN A 115 23.13 -2.50 -7.10
N PHE A 116 21.93 -2.54 -7.69
CA PHE A 116 21.60 -3.36 -8.86
C PHE A 116 21.12 -2.47 -10.02
N PRO A 117 22.01 -2.11 -10.98
CA PRO A 117 21.70 -1.16 -12.04
C PRO A 117 20.54 -1.58 -12.95
N ASP A 118 20.39 -2.88 -13.21
CA ASP A 118 19.29 -3.44 -14.00
C ASP A 118 18.03 -3.72 -13.16
N LYS A 119 18.10 -3.43 -11.86
CA LYS A 119 17.07 -3.68 -10.84
C LYS A 119 16.63 -5.15 -10.78
N ARG A 120 17.44 -6.08 -11.28
CA ARG A 120 17.22 -7.53 -11.14
C ARG A 120 18.11 -8.05 -10.03
N LEU A 121 17.54 -8.88 -9.18
CA LEU A 121 18.19 -9.37 -7.97
C LEU A 121 18.59 -10.84 -8.14
N PRO A 122 19.70 -11.28 -7.52
CA PRO A 122 19.94 -12.69 -7.28
C PRO A 122 18.75 -13.32 -6.55
N MET A 123 18.49 -14.59 -6.79
CA MET A 123 17.31 -15.32 -6.29
C MET A 123 17.13 -15.15 -4.79
N ASP A 124 18.18 -15.41 -4.00
CA ASP A 124 18.13 -15.30 -2.52
C ASP A 124 17.77 -13.88 -2.05
N ARG A 125 18.25 -12.85 -2.77
CA ARG A 125 17.99 -11.45 -2.45
C ARG A 125 16.58 -11.05 -2.85
N LEU A 126 16.10 -11.53 -3.99
CA LEU A 126 14.74 -11.30 -4.45
C LEU A 126 13.73 -11.97 -3.52
N ASP A 127 13.94 -13.24 -3.17
CA ASP A 127 13.07 -13.97 -2.27
C ASP A 127 13.00 -13.29 -0.90
N ARG A 128 14.15 -12.90 -0.33
CA ARG A 128 14.18 -12.14 0.92
C ARG A 128 13.46 -10.81 0.83
N LEU A 129 13.63 -10.06 -0.26
CA LEU A 129 12.95 -8.77 -0.44
C LEU A 129 11.44 -8.94 -0.61
N LEU A 130 11.00 -9.94 -1.38
CA LEU A 130 9.58 -10.27 -1.53
C LEU A 130 8.98 -10.72 -0.20
N GLY A 131 9.68 -11.56 0.56
CA GLY A 131 9.25 -11.99 1.89
C GLY A 131 9.11 -10.84 2.88
N LEU A 132 10.09 -9.92 2.92
CA LEU A 132 10.03 -8.71 3.76
C LEU A 132 8.86 -7.79 3.38
N THR A 133 8.73 -7.48 2.09
CA THR A 133 7.65 -6.61 1.61
C THR A 133 6.27 -7.25 1.81
N GLN A 134 6.16 -8.56 1.63
CA GLN A 134 4.95 -9.32 1.95
C GLN A 134 4.59 -9.22 3.43
N ALA A 135 5.57 -9.35 4.34
CA ALA A 135 5.34 -9.25 5.78
C ALA A 135 4.91 -7.83 6.21
N ILE A 136 5.51 -6.78 5.62
CA ILE A 136 5.14 -5.39 5.89
C ILE A 136 3.70 -5.11 5.42
N LEU A 137 3.33 -5.60 4.24
CA LEU A 137 2.03 -5.36 3.63
C LEU A 137 0.94 -6.32 4.15
N VAL A 138 1.14 -6.98 5.29
CA VAL A 138 0.07 -7.76 5.91
C VAL A 138 -1.10 -6.82 6.27
N PRO A 139 -2.32 -7.11 5.78
CA PRO A 139 -3.50 -6.33 6.17
C PRO A 139 -3.65 -6.37 7.69
N SER A 140 -3.83 -5.22 8.32
CA SER A 140 -4.16 -5.18 9.74
C SER A 140 -5.56 -5.78 9.93
N MET A 141 -5.69 -6.79 10.80
CA MET A 141 -7.01 -7.21 11.25
C MET A 141 -7.65 -6.02 11.97
N ALA A 142 -8.80 -5.57 11.48
CA ALA A 142 -9.55 -4.49 12.11
C ALA A 142 -9.76 -4.85 13.59
N ARG A 143 -9.41 -3.93 14.50
CA ARG A 143 -9.91 -4.03 15.87
C ARG A 143 -11.41 -3.90 15.76
N SER A 144 -12.13 -5.01 15.90
CA SER A 144 -13.58 -4.98 16.03
C SER A 144 -13.91 -4.03 17.18
N SER A 145 -14.66 -2.98 16.89
CA SER A 145 -15.27 -2.05 17.85
C SER A 145 -16.37 -2.74 18.66
N ALA A 146 -16.12 -3.96 19.15
CA ALA A 146 -17.03 -4.75 19.97
C ALA A 146 -16.82 -4.58 21.48
N GLN A 147 -16.14 -3.51 21.93
CA GLN A 147 -16.07 -3.12 23.34
C GLN A 147 -16.02 -1.59 23.48
N ALA A 148 -17.17 -0.92 23.29
CA ALA A 148 -17.51 0.34 23.97
C ALA A 148 -18.91 0.82 23.52
N ALA A 149 -19.96 0.24 24.13
CA ALA A 149 -21.21 0.90 24.54
C ALA A 149 -22.17 -0.18 25.04
#